data_AF-A0A958M8V9-F1
#
_entry.id   AF-A0A958M8V9-F1
#
_cell.length_a   1.000
_cell.length_b   1.000
_cell.length_c   1.000
_cell.angle_alpha   90.00
_cell.angle_beta   90.00
_cell.angle_gamma   90.00
#
_symmetry.space_group_name_H-M   'P 1'
#
loop_
_entity.id
_entity.type
_entity.pdbx_description
1 polymer ?
#
loop_
_entity_poly.entity_id
_entity_poly.type
_entity_poly.pdbx_seq_one_letter_code
_entity_poly.pdbx_strand_id
1 'polypeptide(L)' 'MASVVVEAKKRDKSGSGNARKYRRSGLTPGVLYSHGNDALSLLFDAKMLS' A
#
# COMPACT_ATOMS: atom_id res chain seq x y z
N MET A 1 -4.82 21.37 -12.17
CA MET A 1 -4.98 20.43 -11.04
C MET A 1 -3.63 19.75 -10.84
N ALA A 2 -3.09 19.75 -9.62
CA ALA A 2 -1.81 19.10 -9.33
C ALA A 2 -2.03 17.60 -9.07
N SER A 3 -1.25 16.75 -9.74
CA SER A 3 -1.27 15.29 -9.55
C SER A 3 -0.07 14.87 -8.70
N VAL A 4 -0.30 14.00 -7.72
CA VAL A 4 0.77 13.37 -6.93
C VAL A 4 1.00 11.96 -7.46
N VAL A 5 2.26 11.63 -7.75
CA VAL A 5 2.66 10.28 -8.18
C VAL A 5 3.19 9.54 -6.96
N VAL A 6 2.62 8.36 -6.67
CA VAL A 6 3.04 7.53 -5.54
C VAL A 6 3.46 6.16 -6.08
N GLU A 7 4.71 5.77 -5.80
CA GLU A 7 5.18 4.44 -6.12
C GLU A 7 4.65 3.41 -5.13
N ALA A 8 4.21 2.26 -5.65
CA ALA A 8 3.63 1.18 -4.86
C ALA A 8 4.25 -0.16 -5.22
N LYS A 9 4.48 -1.01 -4.21
CA LYS A 9 4.93 -2.40 -4.39
C LYS A 9 3.78 -3.36 -4.12
N LYS A 10 3.71 -4.47 -4.85
CA LYS A 10 2.71 -5.52 -4.58
C LYS A 10 2.96 -6.11 -3.19
N ARG A 11 1.88 -6.36 -2.44
CA ARG A 11 1.95 -7.02 -1.13
C ARG A 11 1.73 -8.52 -1.28
N ASP A 12 2.76 -9.30 -1.03
CA ASP A 12 2.68 -10.77 -1.13
C ASP A 12 2.00 -11.42 0.08
N LYS A 13 2.14 -10.82 1.27
CA LYS A 13 1.64 -11.40 2.52
C LYS A 13 0.57 -10.52 3.17
N SER A 14 -0.59 -11.13 3.41
CA SER A 14 -1.73 -10.51 4.11
C SER A 14 -1.74 -10.86 5.60
N GLY A 15 -2.65 -10.25 6.36
CA GLY A 15 -2.87 -10.52 7.78
C GLY A 15 -2.26 -9.50 8.74
N SER A 16 -2.75 -9.50 9.98
CA SER A 16 -2.42 -8.51 11.02
C SER A 16 -0.93 -8.52 11.40
N GLY A 17 -0.32 -9.70 11.52
CA GLY A 17 1.10 -9.84 11.85
C GLY A 17 2.01 -9.23 10.78
N ASN A 18 1.75 -9.52 9.50
CA ASN A 18 2.53 -8.95 8.40
C ASN A 18 2.29 -7.44 8.28
N ALA A 19 1.05 -6.98 8.44
CA ALA A 19 0.74 -5.55 8.45
C ALA A 19 1.52 -4.79 9.53
N ARG A 20 1.68 -5.35 10.73
CA ARG A 20 2.51 -4.76 11.80
C ARG A 20 3.99 -4.72 11.41
N LYS A 21 4.52 -5.78 10.79
CA LYS A 21 5.91 -5.83 10.30
C LYS A 21 6.17 -4.77 9.22
N TYR A 22 5.27 -4.63 8.25
CA TYR A 22 5.38 -3.61 7.21
C TYR A 22 5.36 -2.19 7.79
N ARG A 23 4.44 -1.91 8.73
CA ARG A 23 4.42 -0.60 9.41
C ARG A 23 5.71 -0.33 10.18
N ARG A 24 6.25 -1.34 10.87
CA ARG A 24 7.54 -1.22 11.58
C ARG A 24 8.72 -0.95 10.62
N SER A 25 8.66 -1.45 9.39
CA SER A 25 9.67 -1.19 8.37
C SER A 25 9.46 0.12 7.61
N GLY A 26 8.55 0.99 8.04
CA GLY A 26 8.27 2.27 7.36
C GLY A 26 7.39 2.15 6.12
N LEU A 27 6.70 1.02 5.95
CA LEU A 27 5.77 0.80 4.84
C LEU A 27 4.32 0.83 5.30
N THR A 28 3.47 1.47 4.51
CA THR A 28 2.02 1.52 4.73
C THR A 28 1.33 0.51 3.82
N PRO A 29 0.67 -0.53 4.36
CA PRO A 29 -0.16 -1.42 3.55
C PRO A 29 -1.46 -0.74 3.15
N GLY A 30 -1.85 -0.89 1.88
CA GLY A 30 -3.12 -0.39 1.36
C GLY A 30 -3.71 -1.31 0.28
N VAL A 31 -4.89 -0.95 -0.18
CA VAL A 31 -5.62 -1.68 -1.23
C VAL A 31 -6.08 -0.68 -2.27
N LEU A 32 -5.74 -0.93 -3.53
CA LEU A 32 -6.31 -0.22 -4.67
C LEU A 32 -7.44 -1.06 -5.23
N TYR A 33 -8.64 -0.49 -5.30
CA TYR A 33 -9.79 -1.11 -5.94
C TYR A 33 -10.34 -0.14 -6.98
N SER A 34 -10.83 -0.67 -8.10
CA SER A 34 -11.49 0.12 -9.13
C SER A 34 -12.68 -0.63 -9.68
N HIS A 35 -13.62 0.11 -10.26
CA HIS A 35 -14.81 -0.48 -10.85
C HIS A 35 -14.40 -1.47 -11.97
N GLY A 36 -14.82 -2.73 -11.83
CA GLY A 36 -14.59 -3.77 -12.85
C GLY A 36 -13.21 -4.42 -12.83
N ASN A 37 -12.35 -4.11 -11.85
CA ASN A 37 -11.05 -4.78 -11.67
C ASN A 37 -10.91 -5.38 -10.27
N ASP A 38 -10.03 -6.37 -10.17
CA ASP A 38 -9.69 -6.99 -8.91
C ASP A 38 -8.94 -6.04 -7.97
N ALA A 39 -9.18 -6.21 -6.67
CA ALA A 39 -8.50 -5.44 -5.64
C ALA A 39 -7.01 -5.80 -5.58
N LEU A 40 -6.15 -4.80 -5.74
CA LEU A 40 -4.70 -4.93 -5.64
C LEU A 40 -4.23 -4.58 -4.23
N SER A 41 -3.63 -5.56 -3.56
CA SER A 41 -2.95 -5.32 -2.29
C SER A 41 -1.57 -4.72 -2.55
N LEU A 42 -1.33 -3.53 -2.00
CA LEU A 42 -0.13 -2.73 -2.25
C LEU A 42 0.56 -2.31 -0.94
N LEU A 43 1.83 -1.95 -1.05
CA LEU A 43 2.67 -1.36 -0.02
C LEU A 43 3.21 -0.03 -0.54
N PHE A 44 3.10 0.99 0.29
CA PHE A 44 3.54 2.36 0.02
C PHE A 44 4.63 2.75 1.01
N ASP A 45 5.50 3.69 0.64
CA ASP A 45 6.37 4.33 1.62
C ASP A 45 5.53 5.24 2.52
N ALA A 46 5.66 5.10 3.84
CA ALA A 46 4.90 5.90 4.79
C ALA A 46 5.16 7.40 4.63
N LYS A 47 6.40 7.80 4.28
CA LYS A 47 6.78 9.21 4.11
C LYS A 47 6.10 9.88 2.91
N MET A 48 5.66 9.09 1.93
CA MET A 48 4.98 9.59 0.74
C MET A 48 3.48 9.83 0.98
N LEU A 49 2.94 9.33 2.10
CA LEU A 49 1.52 9.40 2.45
C LEU A 49 1.22 10.34 3.64
N SER A 50 2.25 10.83 4.34
CA SER A 50 2.14 11.71 5.52
C SER A 50 2.63 13.12 5.21
#